data_AF-A0A239JWZ3-F1
#
_entry.id   AF-A0A239JWZ3-F1
#
_cell.length_a   1.000
_cell.length_b   1.000
_cell.length_c   1.000
_cell.angle_alpha   90.00
_cell.angle_beta   90.00
_cell.angle_gamma   90.00
#
_symmetry.space_group_name_H-M   'P 1'
#
loop_
_entity.id
_entity.type
_entity.pdbx_description
1 polymer ?
#
loop_
_entity_poly.entity_id
_entity_poly.type
_entity_poly.pdbx_seq_one_letter_code
_entity_poly.pdbx_strand_id
1 'polypeptide(L)'
;MGWKSKVNVALEEATGYRFKKMTSQEPPPPPAPEIRPPADPGADRLLTAPIFVLSPPRSGSTLLRVLLNSHSQLHAPHEMHIRRLTVNLTTDPVQQAMEALGHNQSDIEHILWDRMLHRELVRSGKPFIVDKTPSNSFAWKRIATCWPDARFVFLLRHPASVARSWHEGDPDERPMEEAVRHTLRFMRAVEDARKAFDGLTLTYENLTGSPEETLRRVCDFLDVPWEPSMLSYGDHEHGGFVKGIGDWKDKIRTGSVQSGRPLPRPDEVPHDLLPISEAWGYVNR
;
A
#
# COMPACT_ATOMS: atom_id res chain seq x y z
N MET A 1 19.22 -31.10 43.19
CA MET A 1 19.60 -31.71 41.90
C MET A 1 18.45 -32.57 41.39
N GLY A 2 17.86 -32.23 40.24
CA GLY A 2 16.76 -33.00 39.66
C GLY A 2 17.20 -34.39 39.18
N TRP A 3 16.28 -35.35 39.14
CA TRP A 3 16.54 -36.76 38.80
C TRP A 3 17.35 -36.93 37.49
N LYS A 4 17.10 -36.07 36.49
CA LYS A 4 17.83 -36.05 35.21
C LYS A 4 19.34 -35.80 35.35
N SER A 5 19.74 -35.00 36.33
CA SER A 5 21.16 -34.75 36.61
C SER A 5 21.83 -36.01 37.15
N LYS A 6 21.15 -36.74 38.04
CA LYS A 6 21.67 -37.99 38.60
C LYS A 6 21.78 -39.09 37.52
N VAL A 7 20.79 -39.15 36.63
CA VAL A 7 20.79 -40.09 35.49
C VAL A 7 21.94 -39.77 34.54
N ASN A 8 22.18 -38.51 34.20
CA ASN A 8 23.29 -38.15 33.31
C ASN A 8 24.66 -38.44 33.93
N VAL A 9 24.85 -38.19 35.23
CA VAL A 9 26.11 -38.54 35.91
C VAL A 9 26.37 -40.05 35.84
N ALA A 10 25.37 -40.86 36.20
CA ALA A 10 25.53 -42.32 36.16
C ALA A 10 25.76 -42.85 34.73
N LEU A 11 25.11 -42.26 33.72
CA LEU A 11 25.28 -42.65 32.33
C LEU A 11 26.67 -42.28 31.79
N GLU A 12 27.16 -41.09 32.16
CA GLU A 12 28.45 -40.57 31.73
C GLU A 12 29.59 -41.36 32.35
N GLU A 13 29.49 -41.72 33.63
CA GLU A 13 30.46 -42.60 34.31
C GLU A 13 30.49 -44.01 33.72
N ALA A 14 29.33 -44.58 33.37
CA ALA A 14 29.25 -45.96 32.89
C ALA A 14 29.56 -46.11 31.40
N THR A 15 29.30 -45.09 30.58
CA THR A 15 29.30 -45.23 29.12
C THR A 15 30.02 -44.10 28.37
N GLY A 16 30.35 -43.00 29.04
CA GLY A 16 30.88 -41.78 28.40
C GLY A 16 29.82 -40.96 27.65
N TYR A 17 28.54 -41.34 27.70
CA TYR A 17 27.45 -40.61 27.05
C TYR A 17 26.57 -39.86 28.05
N ARG A 18 25.99 -38.74 27.62
CA ARG A 18 25.00 -37.96 28.39
C ARG A 18 23.79 -37.60 27.55
N PHE A 19 22.60 -37.54 28.15
CA PHE A 19 21.43 -36.98 27.48
C PHE A 19 21.54 -35.45 27.45
N LYS A 20 21.59 -34.88 26.24
CA LYS A 20 21.37 -33.44 26.03
C LYS A 20 19.90 -33.26 25.69
N LYS A 21 19.18 -32.39 26.42
CA LYS A 21 17.85 -31.95 25.98
C LYS A 21 18.04 -31.32 24.60
N MET A 22 17.52 -31.94 23.55
CA MET A 22 17.36 -31.24 22.29
C MET A 22 16.48 -30.04 22.61
N THR A 23 17.01 -28.83 22.42
CA THR A 23 16.16 -27.65 22.24
C THR A 23 15.17 -28.07 21.17
N SER A 24 13.89 -28.18 21.54
CA SER A 24 12.82 -28.42 20.59
C SER A 24 13.10 -27.50 19.41
N GLN A 25 13.26 -28.06 18.21
CA GLN A 25 13.08 -27.26 17.01
C GLN A 25 11.81 -26.44 17.25
N GLU A 26 11.91 -25.12 17.10
CA GLU A 26 10.72 -24.29 17.14
C GLU A 26 9.66 -24.99 16.27
N PRO A 27 8.45 -25.23 16.80
CA PRO A 27 7.40 -25.82 15.99
C PRO A 27 7.30 -24.97 14.72
N PRO A 28 7.08 -25.59 13.55
CA PRO A 28 6.92 -24.84 12.33
C PRO A 28 5.87 -23.75 12.57
N PRO A 29 6.09 -22.52 12.05
CA PRO A 29 5.16 -21.44 12.28
C PRO A 29 3.76 -21.92 11.88
N PRO A 30 2.73 -21.55 12.66
CA PRO A 30 1.36 -21.95 12.32
C PRO A 30 1.05 -21.52 10.87
N PRO A 31 0.21 -22.29 10.16
CA PRO A 31 -0.20 -21.92 8.81
C PRO A 31 -0.72 -20.48 8.82
N ALA A 32 -0.39 -19.73 7.77
CA ALA A 32 -0.87 -18.36 7.63
C ALA A 32 -2.41 -18.36 7.72
N PRO A 33 -3.02 -17.41 8.45
CA PRO A 33 -4.46 -17.37 8.59
C PRO A 33 -5.12 -17.24 7.22
N GLU A 34 -6.23 -17.95 7.03
CA GLU A 34 -7.03 -17.87 5.83
C GLU A 34 -7.57 -16.45 5.64
N ILE A 35 -7.23 -15.83 4.50
CA ILE A 35 -7.76 -14.51 4.14
C ILE A 35 -9.16 -14.72 3.55
N ARG A 36 -10.19 -14.23 4.24
CA ARG A 36 -11.58 -14.29 3.80
C ARG A 36 -12.28 -12.93 3.94
N PRO A 37 -13.44 -12.72 3.28
CA PRO A 37 -14.25 -11.52 3.48
C PRO A 37 -14.68 -11.35 4.94
N PRO A 38 -15.05 -10.14 5.39
CA PRO A 38 -15.63 -9.93 6.73
C PRO A 38 -16.77 -10.91 7.00
N ALA A 39 -16.84 -11.43 8.24
CA ALA A 39 -17.75 -12.51 8.60
C ALA A 39 -19.21 -12.05 8.57
N ASP A 40 -19.47 -10.84 9.05
CA ASP A 40 -20.73 -10.13 8.92
C ASP A 40 -20.47 -8.72 8.36
N PRO A 41 -20.49 -8.51 7.03
CA PRO A 41 -20.20 -7.21 6.43
C PRO A 41 -21.09 -6.07 6.94
N GLY A 42 -22.31 -6.34 7.44
CA GLY A 42 -23.20 -5.30 7.98
C GLY A 42 -22.78 -4.79 9.35
N ALA A 43 -22.08 -5.62 10.14
CA ALA A 43 -21.55 -5.26 11.45
C ALA A 43 -20.06 -4.92 11.42
N ASP A 44 -19.29 -5.61 10.58
CA ASP A 44 -17.83 -5.55 10.53
C ASP A 44 -17.29 -4.41 9.66
N ARG A 45 -18.14 -3.79 8.83
CA ARG A 45 -17.76 -2.66 7.97
C ARG A 45 -18.60 -1.43 8.26
N LEU A 46 -17.91 -0.31 8.41
CA LEU A 46 -18.48 1.02 8.56
C LEU A 46 -18.31 1.85 7.28
N LEU A 47 -17.34 1.51 6.43
CA LEU A 47 -17.12 2.20 5.16
C LEU A 47 -17.98 1.63 4.04
N THR A 48 -18.49 2.54 3.21
CA THR A 48 -19.11 2.23 1.92
C THR A 48 -18.20 2.72 0.80
N ALA A 49 -17.90 1.84 -0.16
CA ALA A 49 -17.11 2.09 -1.36
C ALA A 49 -15.84 2.97 -1.17
N PRO A 50 -14.93 2.60 -0.23
CA PRO A 50 -13.69 3.34 -0.01
C PRO A 50 -12.82 3.36 -1.27
N ILE A 51 -12.10 4.46 -1.47
CA ILE A 51 -11.31 4.69 -2.67
C ILE A 51 -9.83 4.38 -2.38
N PHE A 52 -9.19 3.62 -3.26
CA PHE A 52 -7.77 3.28 -3.15
C PHE A 52 -6.99 3.77 -4.36
N VAL A 53 -5.94 4.56 -4.10
CA VAL A 53 -4.96 4.95 -5.12
C VAL A 53 -3.80 3.96 -5.08
N LEU A 54 -3.68 3.12 -6.12
CA LEU A 54 -2.60 2.16 -6.27
C LEU A 54 -1.56 2.69 -7.26
N SER A 55 -0.31 2.79 -6.81
CA SER A 55 0.78 3.31 -7.61
C SER A 55 2.12 2.76 -7.14
N PRO A 56 3.14 2.69 -8.01
CA PRO A 56 4.52 2.64 -7.55
C PRO A 56 4.86 3.91 -6.76
N PRO A 57 5.78 3.85 -5.77
CA PRO A 57 6.34 5.06 -5.19
C PRO A 57 7.00 5.90 -6.28
N ARG A 58 7.15 7.21 -6.03
CA ARG A 58 7.71 8.17 -7.00
C ARG A 58 6.86 8.35 -8.28
N SER A 59 5.61 7.91 -8.31
CA SER A 59 4.69 8.12 -9.46
C SER A 59 3.85 9.41 -9.37
N GLY A 60 4.15 10.29 -8.41
CA GLY A 60 3.35 11.50 -8.16
C GLY A 60 2.08 11.25 -7.34
N SER A 61 1.99 10.12 -6.63
CA SER A 61 0.79 9.77 -5.86
C SER A 61 0.55 10.67 -4.64
N THR A 62 1.58 11.34 -4.11
CA THR A 62 1.38 12.44 -3.12
C THR A 62 0.72 13.66 -3.77
N LEU A 63 1.09 14.02 -5.01
CA LEU A 63 0.44 15.10 -5.75
C LEU A 63 -1.04 14.77 -5.97
N LEU A 64 -1.35 13.58 -6.51
CA LEU A 64 -2.75 13.16 -6.67
C LEU A 64 -3.51 13.19 -5.35
N ARG A 65 -2.91 12.68 -4.26
CA ARG A 65 -3.52 12.72 -2.92
C ARG A 65 -3.88 14.13 -2.48
N VAL A 66 -2.99 15.12 -2.61
CA VAL A 66 -3.33 16.50 -2.17
C VAL A 66 -4.40 17.13 -3.06
N LEU A 67 -4.34 16.93 -4.38
CA LEU A 67 -5.39 17.40 -5.31
C LEU A 67 -6.77 16.83 -4.94
N LEU A 68 -6.83 15.53 -4.62
CA LEU A 68 -8.06 14.89 -4.16
C LEU A 68 -8.50 15.42 -2.78
N ASN A 69 -7.58 15.61 -1.84
CA ASN A 69 -7.91 16.11 -0.50
C ASN A 69 -8.45 17.55 -0.48
N SER A 70 -8.15 18.34 -1.51
CA SER A 70 -8.68 19.71 -1.69
C SER A 70 -10.16 19.74 -2.06
N HIS A 71 -10.71 18.64 -2.58
CA HIS A 71 -12.12 18.54 -2.93
C HIS A 71 -13.01 18.49 -1.68
N SER A 72 -14.15 19.19 -1.68
CA SER A 72 -15.05 19.29 -0.51
C SER A 72 -15.58 17.93 -0.03
N GLN A 73 -15.76 16.97 -0.94
CA GLN A 73 -16.31 15.65 -0.63
C GLN A 73 -15.29 14.52 -0.40
N LEU A 74 -14.01 14.75 -0.69
CA LEU A 74 -12.97 13.71 -0.61
C LEU A 74 -12.01 13.99 0.54
N HIS A 75 -11.83 13.01 1.42
CA HIS A 75 -10.79 13.02 2.43
C HIS A 75 -9.67 12.07 2.03
N ALA A 76 -8.49 12.62 1.69
CA ALA A 76 -7.30 11.84 1.38
C ALA A 76 -6.18 12.15 2.41
N PRO A 77 -6.18 11.47 3.58
CA PRO A 77 -5.19 11.71 4.62
C PRO A 77 -3.78 11.24 4.20
N HIS A 78 -2.80 11.39 5.10
CA HIS A 78 -1.47 10.83 4.89
C HIS A 78 -1.55 9.30 4.74
N GLU A 79 -0.46 8.69 4.27
CA GLU A 79 -0.38 7.24 4.06
C GLU A 79 -0.74 6.50 5.36
N MET A 80 -1.84 5.73 5.35
CA MET A 80 -2.34 5.03 6.54
C MET A 80 -1.61 3.71 6.77
N HIS A 81 -0.90 3.21 5.75
CA HIS A 81 -0.15 1.96 5.81
C HIS A 81 -0.97 0.77 6.31
N ILE A 82 -2.27 0.70 5.98
CA ILE A 82 -3.21 -0.30 6.52
C ILE A 82 -2.71 -1.73 6.39
N ARG A 83 -2.04 -2.09 5.29
CA ARG A 83 -1.44 -3.41 5.07
C ARG A 83 -0.45 -3.83 6.19
N ARG A 84 0.15 -2.86 6.89
CA ARG A 84 1.12 -3.08 7.98
C ARG A 84 0.47 -3.07 9.36
N LEU A 85 -0.83 -2.78 9.46
CA LEU A 85 -1.59 -2.88 10.71
C LEU A 85 -2.04 -4.34 10.86
N THR A 86 -1.39 -5.09 11.75
CA THR A 86 -1.63 -6.52 11.96
C THR A 86 -2.06 -6.80 13.39
N VAL A 87 -2.85 -7.86 13.58
CA VAL A 87 -3.30 -8.36 14.88
C VAL A 87 -2.74 -9.76 15.07
N ASN A 88 -2.19 -10.06 16.24
CA ASN A 88 -1.70 -11.40 16.57
C ASN A 88 -2.51 -11.98 17.72
N LEU A 89 -3.10 -13.17 17.51
CA LEU A 89 -3.75 -13.96 18.56
C LEU A 89 -2.70 -14.88 19.17
N THR A 90 -2.07 -14.43 20.26
CA THR A 90 -0.79 -15.00 20.72
C THR A 90 -0.90 -16.26 21.59
N THR A 91 -2.12 -16.67 21.96
CA THR A 91 -2.34 -17.84 22.81
C THR A 91 -3.55 -18.66 22.35
N ASP A 92 -3.51 -19.97 22.56
CA ASP A 92 -4.61 -20.88 22.20
C ASP A 92 -5.95 -20.46 22.80
N PRO A 93 -6.07 -20.05 24.09
CA PRO A 93 -7.36 -19.62 24.63
C PRO A 93 -7.92 -18.37 23.92
N VAL A 94 -7.06 -17.43 23.50
CA VAL A 94 -7.49 -16.24 22.76
C VAL A 94 -7.96 -16.63 21.35
N GLN A 95 -7.21 -17.50 20.66
CA GLN A 95 -7.59 -18.00 19.36
C GLN A 95 -8.92 -18.76 19.41
N GLN A 96 -9.07 -19.71 20.35
CA GLN A 96 -10.30 -20.48 20.54
C GLN A 96 -11.50 -19.57 20.86
N ALA A 97 -11.31 -18.54 21.68
CA ALA A 97 -12.36 -17.58 21.98
C ALA A 97 -12.82 -16.79 20.74
N MET A 98 -11.89 -16.33 19.90
CA MET A 98 -12.23 -15.62 18.66
C MET A 98 -12.90 -16.54 17.64
N GLU A 99 -12.40 -17.77 17.49
CA GLU A 99 -13.00 -18.79 16.63
C GLU A 99 -14.42 -19.14 17.08
N ALA A 100 -14.66 -19.25 18.39
CA ALA A 100 -15.99 -19.48 18.96
C ALA A 100 -16.96 -18.31 18.71
N LEU A 101 -16.44 -17.08 18.55
CA LEU A 101 -17.20 -15.90 18.12
C LEU A 101 -17.34 -15.82 16.59
N GLY A 102 -16.80 -16.78 15.84
CA GLY A 102 -16.88 -16.83 14.39
C GLY A 102 -15.84 -15.97 13.68
N HIS A 103 -14.80 -15.50 14.36
CA HIS A 103 -13.72 -14.70 13.78
C HIS A 103 -12.42 -15.48 13.61
N ASN A 104 -11.69 -15.17 12.55
CA ASN A 104 -10.28 -15.52 12.41
C ASN A 104 -9.40 -14.25 12.47
N GLN A 105 -8.08 -14.42 12.47
CA GLN A 105 -7.14 -13.29 12.51
C GLN A 105 -7.35 -12.30 11.34
N SER A 106 -7.66 -12.78 10.14
CA SER A 106 -7.86 -11.93 8.96
C SER A 106 -9.06 -11.00 9.12
N ASP A 107 -10.18 -11.50 9.67
CA ASP A 107 -11.41 -10.71 9.84
C ASP A 107 -11.21 -9.62 10.88
N ILE A 108 -10.51 -9.93 11.97
CA ILE A 108 -10.19 -8.97 13.03
C ILE A 108 -9.27 -7.87 12.47
N GLU A 109 -8.29 -8.23 11.64
CA GLU A 109 -7.46 -7.25 10.94
C GLU A 109 -8.27 -6.40 9.95
N HIS A 110 -9.25 -6.97 9.24
CA HIS A 110 -10.16 -6.21 8.37
C HIS A 110 -11.00 -5.21 9.16
N ILE A 111 -11.56 -5.61 10.31
CA ILE A 111 -12.28 -4.72 11.24
C ILE A 111 -11.37 -3.57 11.69
N LEU A 112 -10.11 -3.87 12.04
CA LEU A 112 -9.13 -2.84 12.40
C LEU A 112 -8.90 -1.87 11.24
N TRP A 113 -8.68 -2.36 10.02
CA TRP A 113 -8.43 -1.51 8.85
C TRP A 113 -9.62 -0.61 8.54
N ASP A 114 -10.83 -1.17 8.52
CA ASP A 114 -12.08 -0.43 8.31
C ASP A 114 -12.29 0.63 9.38
N ARG A 115 -12.12 0.26 10.65
CA ARG A 115 -12.31 1.20 11.76
C ARG A 115 -11.32 2.37 11.70
N MET A 116 -10.06 2.13 11.32
CA MET A 116 -9.04 3.18 11.19
C MET A 116 -9.35 4.16 10.06
N LEU A 117 -9.72 3.65 8.88
CA LEU A 117 -10.12 4.51 7.76
C LEU A 117 -11.43 5.25 8.04
N HIS A 118 -12.43 4.58 8.62
CA HIS A 118 -13.69 5.19 9.05
C HIS A 118 -13.48 6.30 10.09
N ARG A 119 -12.53 6.12 11.02
CA ARG A 119 -12.20 7.17 12.01
C ARG A 119 -11.74 8.45 11.32
N GLU A 120 -10.87 8.37 10.32
CA GLU A 120 -10.41 9.55 9.59
C GLU A 120 -11.52 10.14 8.74
N LEU A 121 -12.36 9.31 8.12
CA LEU A 121 -13.55 9.77 7.40
C LEU A 121 -14.46 10.63 8.30
N VAL A 122 -14.89 10.09 9.45
CA VAL A 122 -15.77 10.80 10.40
C VAL A 122 -15.13 12.09 10.90
N ARG A 123 -13.83 12.07 11.22
CA ARG A 123 -13.12 13.28 11.68
C ARG A 123 -13.04 14.36 10.62
N SER A 124 -13.00 13.99 9.35
CA SER A 124 -12.95 14.94 8.24
C SER A 124 -14.29 15.63 7.98
N GLY A 125 -15.40 15.03 8.43
CA GLY A 125 -16.76 15.48 8.09
C GLY A 125 -17.14 15.31 6.61
N LYS A 126 -16.28 14.68 5.80
CA LYS A 126 -16.51 14.42 4.37
C LYS A 126 -17.16 13.06 4.14
N PRO A 127 -17.85 12.85 3.00
CA PRO A 127 -18.55 11.60 2.72
C PRO A 127 -17.66 10.47 2.18
N PHE A 128 -16.50 10.77 1.57
CA PHE A 128 -15.65 9.74 0.95
C PHE A 128 -14.22 9.74 1.47
N ILE A 129 -13.71 8.56 1.79
CA ILE A 129 -12.31 8.33 2.16
C ILE A 129 -11.51 7.87 0.94
N VAL A 130 -10.31 8.41 0.79
CA VAL A 130 -9.32 8.02 -0.21
C VAL A 130 -8.05 7.60 0.52
N ASP A 131 -7.70 6.31 0.48
CA ASP A 131 -6.38 5.88 0.92
C ASP A 131 -5.40 5.87 -0.26
N LYS A 132 -4.31 6.61 -0.08
CA LYS A 132 -3.14 6.52 -0.94
C LYS A 132 -1.97 6.07 -0.10
N THR A 133 -1.57 4.82 -0.29
CA THR A 133 -0.34 4.26 0.26
C THR A 133 0.32 3.38 -0.82
N PRO A 134 1.53 3.70 -1.32
CA PRO A 134 2.14 2.92 -2.41
C PRO A 134 2.24 1.41 -2.11
N SER A 135 2.55 1.05 -0.86
CA SER A 135 2.67 -0.35 -0.43
C SER A 135 1.36 -1.14 -0.44
N ASN A 136 0.21 -0.47 -0.52
CA ASN A 136 -1.09 -1.15 -0.66
C ASN A 136 -1.24 -1.86 -2.00
N SER A 137 -0.42 -1.49 -2.99
CA SER A 137 -0.27 -2.26 -4.24
C SER A 137 0.13 -3.73 -3.99
N PHE A 138 0.71 -4.09 -2.84
CA PHE A 138 1.01 -5.49 -2.49
C PHE A 138 -0.10 -6.19 -1.70
N ALA A 139 -1.21 -5.51 -1.43
CA ALA A 139 -2.36 -6.05 -0.72
C ALA A 139 -3.68 -5.87 -1.49
N TRP A 140 -3.61 -5.57 -2.79
CA TRP A 140 -4.80 -5.29 -3.61
C TRP A 140 -5.86 -6.40 -3.50
N LYS A 141 -5.46 -7.69 -3.48
CA LYS A 141 -6.36 -8.82 -3.29
C LYS A 141 -7.11 -8.73 -1.97
N ARG A 142 -6.36 -8.51 -0.88
CA ARG A 142 -6.89 -8.44 0.47
C ARG A 142 -7.75 -7.20 0.70
N ILE A 143 -7.38 -6.07 0.08
CA ILE A 143 -8.19 -4.85 0.08
C ILE A 143 -9.55 -5.14 -0.57
N ALA A 144 -9.58 -5.78 -1.75
CA ALA A 144 -10.84 -6.15 -2.40
C ALA A 144 -11.62 -7.23 -1.63
N THR A 145 -10.94 -8.12 -0.91
CA THR A 145 -11.59 -9.07 0.01
C THR A 145 -12.27 -8.35 1.19
N CYS A 146 -11.61 -7.34 1.76
CA CYS A 146 -12.13 -6.54 2.86
C CYS A 146 -13.29 -5.63 2.42
N TRP A 147 -13.14 -4.97 1.26
CA TRP A 147 -14.16 -4.10 0.66
C TRP A 147 -14.42 -4.51 -0.81
N PRO A 148 -15.38 -5.42 -1.06
CA PRO A 148 -15.73 -5.82 -2.43
C PRO A 148 -16.25 -4.70 -3.34
N ASP A 149 -16.73 -3.61 -2.74
CA ASP A 149 -17.22 -2.38 -3.37
C ASP A 149 -16.15 -1.27 -3.41
N ALA A 150 -14.89 -1.57 -3.09
CA ALA A 150 -13.79 -0.61 -3.19
C ALA A 150 -13.64 -0.09 -4.62
N ARG A 151 -13.35 1.21 -4.73
CA ARG A 151 -13.08 1.87 -6.01
C ARG A 151 -11.57 2.06 -6.19
N PHE A 152 -11.03 1.58 -7.30
CA PHE A 152 -9.60 1.65 -7.57
C PHE A 152 -9.24 2.76 -8.57
N VAL A 153 -8.24 3.57 -8.21
CA VAL A 153 -7.57 4.51 -9.11
C VAL A 153 -6.12 4.06 -9.25
N PHE A 154 -5.70 3.77 -10.47
CA PHE A 154 -4.33 3.36 -10.79
C PHE A 154 -3.56 4.55 -11.32
N LEU A 155 -2.46 4.93 -10.65
CA LEU A 155 -1.57 6.00 -11.11
C LEU A 155 -0.28 5.39 -11.67
N LEU A 156 -0.14 5.47 -12.98
CA LEU A 156 1.03 5.03 -13.72
C LEU A 156 2.01 6.20 -13.91
N ARG A 157 3.28 5.88 -14.11
CA ARG A 157 4.33 6.82 -14.51
C ARG A 157 5.37 6.07 -15.31
N HIS A 158 6.05 6.75 -16.22
CA HIS A 158 7.09 6.14 -17.03
C HIS A 158 8.12 5.35 -16.17
N PRO A 159 8.34 4.05 -16.43
CA PRO A 159 9.19 3.20 -15.59
C PRO A 159 10.61 3.69 -15.34
N ALA A 160 11.31 4.12 -16.38
CA ALA A 160 12.66 4.68 -16.22
C ALA A 160 12.67 5.99 -15.40
N SER A 161 11.62 6.81 -15.45
CA SER A 161 11.52 8.02 -14.62
C SER A 161 11.31 7.69 -13.14
N VAL A 162 10.57 6.62 -12.85
CA VAL A 162 10.38 6.12 -11.47
C VAL A 162 11.70 5.60 -10.90
N ALA A 163 12.40 4.73 -11.63
CA ALA A 163 13.68 4.18 -11.21
C ALA A 163 14.72 5.30 -10.99
N ARG A 164 14.85 6.23 -11.95
CA ARG A 164 15.72 7.41 -11.82
C ARG A 164 15.36 8.24 -10.60
N SER A 165 14.08 8.53 -10.37
CA SER A 165 13.63 9.33 -9.22
C SER A 165 13.86 8.65 -7.87
N TRP A 166 13.84 7.31 -7.82
CA TRP A 166 14.12 6.56 -6.60
C TRP A 166 15.63 6.55 -6.30
N HIS A 167 16.46 6.31 -7.32
CA HIS A 167 17.92 6.39 -7.24
C HIS A 167 18.39 7.78 -6.79
N GLU A 168 17.92 8.86 -7.44
CA GLU A 168 18.23 10.25 -7.08
C GLU A 168 17.83 10.63 -5.65
N GLY A 169 16.98 9.82 -4.99
CA GLY A 169 16.57 10.05 -3.62
C GLY A 169 17.68 9.76 -2.60
N ASP A 170 18.59 8.83 -2.91
CA ASP A 170 19.72 8.44 -2.07
C ASP A 170 20.71 7.58 -2.89
N PRO A 171 21.54 8.17 -3.78
CA PRO A 171 22.28 7.42 -4.79
C PRO A 171 23.22 6.34 -4.26
N ASP A 172 23.79 6.55 -3.07
CA ASP A 172 24.73 5.64 -2.42
C ASP A 172 24.03 4.39 -1.88
N GLU A 173 22.88 4.58 -1.21
CA GLU A 173 22.07 3.49 -0.64
C GLU A 173 21.08 2.87 -1.63
N ARG A 174 20.91 3.48 -2.81
CA ARG A 174 19.90 3.10 -3.81
C ARG A 174 20.50 3.03 -5.20
N PRO A 175 21.45 2.12 -5.47
CA PRO A 175 22.08 2.00 -6.78
C PRO A 175 21.03 1.75 -7.89
N MET A 176 21.32 2.18 -9.12
CA MET A 176 20.36 2.11 -10.23
C MET A 176 19.81 0.70 -10.48
N GLU A 177 20.64 -0.33 -10.33
CA GLU A 177 20.22 -1.72 -10.48
C GLU A 177 19.14 -2.12 -9.45
N GLU A 178 19.30 -1.69 -8.19
CA GLU A 178 18.27 -1.87 -7.17
C GLU A 178 17.04 -1.02 -7.46
N ALA A 179 17.22 0.21 -7.95
CA ALA A 179 16.14 1.09 -8.35
C ALA A 179 15.24 0.46 -9.43
N VAL A 180 15.86 -0.21 -10.41
CA VAL A 180 15.17 -0.97 -11.45
C VAL A 180 14.38 -2.13 -10.84
N ARG A 181 15.01 -2.97 -10.00
CA ARG A 181 14.33 -4.10 -9.34
C ARG A 181 13.15 -3.64 -8.47
N HIS A 182 13.39 -2.63 -7.65
CA HIS A 182 12.39 -2.04 -6.76
C HIS A 182 11.21 -1.47 -7.55
N THR A 183 11.49 -0.72 -8.62
CA THR A 183 10.48 -0.17 -9.52
C THR A 183 9.65 -1.28 -10.15
N LEU A 184 10.30 -2.25 -10.78
CA LEU A 184 9.62 -3.37 -11.45
C LEU A 184 8.71 -4.15 -10.49
N ARG A 185 9.15 -4.38 -9.24
CA ARG A 185 8.36 -5.07 -8.23
C ARG A 185 7.03 -4.37 -7.94
N PHE A 186 7.05 -3.05 -7.75
CA PHE A 186 5.82 -2.28 -7.52
C PHE A 186 4.95 -2.22 -8.77
N MET A 187 5.55 -2.03 -9.95
CA MET A 187 4.81 -1.93 -11.21
C MET A 187 4.08 -3.21 -11.56
N ARG A 188 4.71 -4.38 -11.34
CA ARG A 188 4.04 -5.68 -11.48
C ARG A 188 2.83 -5.79 -10.57
N ALA A 189 2.96 -5.38 -9.31
CA ALA A 189 1.86 -5.45 -8.35
C ALA A 189 0.68 -4.54 -8.74
N VAL A 190 0.96 -3.35 -9.29
CA VAL A 190 -0.07 -2.44 -9.82
C VAL A 190 -0.69 -3.00 -11.09
N GLU A 191 0.11 -3.56 -12.00
CA GLU A 191 -0.38 -4.15 -13.24
C GLU A 191 -1.26 -5.38 -12.99
N ASP A 192 -0.89 -6.22 -12.03
CA ASP A 192 -1.70 -7.37 -11.62
C ASP A 192 -3.04 -6.92 -11.06
N ALA A 193 -3.07 -5.86 -10.23
CA ALA A 193 -4.30 -5.29 -9.71
C ALA A 193 -5.18 -4.69 -10.83
N ARG A 194 -4.57 -3.97 -11.77
CA ARG A 194 -5.24 -3.34 -12.91
C ARG A 194 -5.84 -4.35 -13.88
N LYS A 195 -5.23 -5.53 -14.02
CA LYS A 195 -5.79 -6.65 -14.80
C LYS A 195 -6.91 -7.38 -14.07
N ALA A 196 -6.90 -7.36 -12.74
CA ALA A 196 -7.85 -8.09 -11.92
C ALA A 196 -9.14 -7.31 -11.63
N PHE A 197 -9.09 -5.97 -11.61
CA PHE A 197 -10.22 -5.12 -11.25
C PHE A 197 -10.41 -3.95 -12.21
N ASP A 198 -11.68 -3.61 -12.42
CA ASP A 198 -12.05 -2.36 -13.06
C ASP A 198 -11.64 -1.16 -12.19
N GLY A 199 -11.19 -0.09 -12.84
CA GLY A 199 -10.80 1.12 -12.16
C GLY A 199 -10.27 2.18 -13.12
N LEU A 200 -10.16 3.41 -12.63
CA LEU A 200 -9.66 4.51 -13.45
C LEU A 200 -8.14 4.47 -13.52
N THR A 201 -7.60 4.34 -14.73
CA THR A 201 -6.16 4.45 -14.98
C THR A 201 -5.79 5.87 -15.38
N LEU A 202 -4.83 6.44 -14.65
CA LEU A 202 -4.24 7.76 -14.86
C LEU A 202 -2.74 7.61 -15.13
N THR A 203 -2.16 8.61 -15.78
CA THR A 203 -0.70 8.75 -15.92
C THR A 203 -0.25 10.03 -15.22
N TYR A 204 0.94 9.99 -14.60
CA TYR A 204 1.58 11.17 -14.02
C TYR A 204 1.79 12.28 -15.05
N GLU A 205 2.08 11.88 -16.29
CA GLU A 205 2.31 12.78 -17.41
C GLU A 205 1.04 13.57 -17.74
N ASN A 206 -0.12 12.92 -17.82
CA ASN A 206 -1.40 13.64 -18.01
C ASN A 206 -1.77 14.46 -16.78
N LEU A 207 -1.54 13.92 -15.56
CA LEU A 207 -1.82 14.65 -14.33
C LEU A 207 -1.04 15.96 -14.23
N THR A 208 0.18 16.03 -14.79
CA THR A 208 1.00 17.24 -14.75
C THR A 208 0.95 18.08 -16.03
N GLY A 209 0.58 17.49 -17.17
CA GLY A 209 0.42 18.18 -18.45
C GLY A 209 -0.97 18.79 -18.65
N SER A 210 -2.01 18.06 -18.24
CA SER A 210 -3.43 18.44 -18.35
C SER A 210 -4.17 18.14 -17.04
N PRO A 211 -3.83 18.84 -15.92
CA PRO A 211 -4.36 18.51 -14.60
C PRO A 211 -5.89 18.65 -14.49
N GLU A 212 -6.47 19.71 -15.08
CA GLU A 212 -7.93 19.91 -15.03
C GLU A 212 -8.68 18.75 -15.73
N GLU A 213 -8.29 18.40 -16.96
CA GLU A 213 -8.89 17.29 -17.70
C GLU A 213 -8.75 15.97 -16.93
N THR A 214 -7.55 15.74 -16.37
CA THR A 214 -7.28 14.53 -15.57
C THR A 214 -8.18 14.46 -14.34
N LEU A 215 -8.33 15.57 -13.60
CA LEU A 215 -9.14 15.58 -12.38
C LEU A 215 -10.64 15.56 -12.66
N ARG A 216 -11.12 16.16 -13.76
CA ARG A 216 -12.51 15.99 -14.21
C ARG A 216 -12.85 14.52 -14.45
N ARG A 217 -11.98 13.78 -15.13
CA ARG A 217 -12.13 12.33 -15.32
C ARG A 217 -12.14 11.55 -14.00
N VAL A 218 -11.38 12.01 -13.00
CA VAL A 218 -11.40 11.41 -11.65
C VAL A 218 -12.74 11.69 -10.95
N CYS A 219 -13.21 12.94 -10.98
CA CYS A 219 -14.50 13.34 -10.43
C CYS A 219 -15.65 12.54 -11.08
N ASP A 220 -15.66 12.42 -12.40
CA ASP A 220 -16.66 11.64 -13.15
C ASP A 220 -16.65 10.15 -12.74
N PHE A 221 -15.46 9.55 -12.61
CA PHE A 221 -15.32 8.16 -12.16
C PHE A 221 -15.78 7.95 -10.71
N LEU A 222 -15.53 8.94 -9.84
CA LEU A 222 -15.88 8.89 -8.43
C LEU A 222 -17.31 9.36 -8.14
N ASP A 223 -18.05 9.79 -9.17
CA ASP A 223 -19.39 10.36 -9.08
C ASP A 223 -19.48 11.55 -8.11
N VAL A 224 -18.52 12.48 -8.23
CA VAL A 224 -18.49 13.75 -7.49
C VAL A 224 -18.36 14.91 -8.47
N PRO A 225 -18.88 16.11 -8.16
CA PRO A 225 -18.72 17.27 -9.03
C PRO A 225 -17.24 17.65 -9.18
N TRP A 226 -16.89 18.33 -10.26
CA TRP A 226 -15.57 18.95 -10.41
C TRP A 226 -15.48 20.25 -9.59
N GLU A 227 -14.38 20.45 -8.87
CA GLU A 227 -14.09 21.67 -8.12
C GLU A 227 -12.76 22.30 -8.55
N PRO A 228 -12.75 23.55 -9.09
CA PRO A 228 -11.51 24.22 -9.49
C PRO A 228 -10.48 24.39 -8.37
N SER A 229 -10.93 24.48 -7.12
CA SER A 229 -10.09 24.57 -5.92
C SER A 229 -9.11 23.40 -5.79
N MET A 230 -9.40 22.25 -6.41
CA MET A 230 -8.48 21.11 -6.43
C MET A 230 -7.12 21.45 -7.05
N LEU A 231 -7.04 22.40 -7.99
CA LEU A 231 -5.77 22.81 -8.62
C LEU A 231 -4.94 23.75 -7.74
N SER A 232 -5.60 24.49 -6.85
CA SER A 232 -4.99 25.41 -5.89
C SER A 232 -4.79 24.74 -4.54
N TYR A 233 -4.24 23.51 -4.52
CA TYR A 233 -4.14 22.72 -3.29
C TYR A 233 -3.32 23.40 -2.19
N GLY A 234 -2.45 24.37 -2.52
CA GLY A 234 -1.73 25.19 -1.54
C GLY A 234 -2.63 26.00 -0.60
N ASP A 235 -3.87 26.27 -1.01
CA ASP A 235 -4.86 27.02 -0.22
C ASP A 235 -5.61 26.11 0.78
N HIS A 236 -5.26 24.82 0.84
CA HIS A 236 -5.93 23.81 1.64
C HIS A 236 -4.98 23.13 2.63
N GLU A 237 -5.55 22.64 3.74
CA GLU A 237 -4.80 21.85 4.71
C GLU A 237 -4.66 20.40 4.25
N HIS A 238 -3.42 19.90 4.25
CA HIS A 238 -3.06 18.54 3.85
C HIS A 238 -2.29 17.75 4.93
N GLY A 239 -2.15 18.35 6.11
CA GLY A 239 -1.14 17.97 7.10
C GLY A 239 0.27 18.39 6.65
N GLY A 240 1.28 18.10 7.48
CA GLY A 240 2.64 18.57 7.24
C GLY A 240 3.36 17.80 6.13
N PHE A 241 4.06 18.51 5.24
CA PHE A 241 5.01 17.93 4.28
C PHE A 241 6.34 17.57 4.98
N VAL A 242 6.31 16.49 5.76
CA VAL A 242 7.41 16.04 6.62
C VAL A 242 8.18 14.88 5.96
N LYS A 243 9.51 14.86 6.13
CA LYS A 243 10.37 13.76 5.65
C LYS A 243 9.87 12.42 6.22
N GLY A 244 9.68 11.44 5.34
CA GLY A 244 9.16 10.12 5.71
C GLY A 244 7.64 9.99 5.63
N ILE A 245 6.90 11.08 5.42
CA ILE A 245 5.43 11.07 5.27
C ILE A 245 5.04 11.61 3.89
N GLY A 246 5.10 10.75 2.88
CA GLY A 246 4.77 11.12 1.49
C GLY A 246 5.89 11.87 0.77
N ASP A 247 5.56 12.88 -0.05
CA ASP A 247 6.54 13.79 -0.67
C ASP A 247 6.68 15.04 0.20
N TRP A 248 7.90 15.51 0.39
CA TRP A 248 8.25 16.64 1.25
C TRP A 248 9.14 17.67 0.55
N LYS A 249 9.45 17.45 -0.74
CA LYS A 249 10.35 18.29 -1.54
C LYS A 249 9.71 19.62 -1.93
N ASP A 250 10.52 20.58 -2.35
CA ASP A 250 10.06 21.92 -2.71
C ASP A 250 8.97 21.93 -3.78
N LYS A 251 9.02 20.98 -4.74
CA LYS A 251 8.01 20.85 -5.80
C LYS A 251 6.59 20.73 -5.24
N ILE A 252 6.36 19.87 -4.23
CA ILE A 252 5.02 19.71 -3.65
C ILE A 252 4.62 20.91 -2.78
N ARG A 253 5.60 21.61 -2.20
CA ARG A 253 5.38 22.79 -1.35
C ARG A 253 4.95 24.05 -2.13
N THR A 254 5.03 24.03 -3.46
CA THR A 254 4.58 25.15 -4.31
C THR A 254 3.08 25.42 -4.25
N GLY A 255 2.27 24.47 -3.76
CA GLY A 255 0.82 24.64 -3.66
C GLY A 255 0.07 24.54 -4.99
N SER A 256 0.74 24.18 -6.09
CA SER A 256 0.15 24.09 -7.43
C SER A 256 0.79 22.97 -8.25
N VAL A 257 0.09 22.52 -9.31
CA VAL A 257 0.62 21.49 -10.20
C VAL A 257 1.80 22.06 -10.99
N GLN A 258 2.94 21.38 -10.89
CA GLN A 258 4.17 21.74 -11.56
C GLN A 258 4.49 20.73 -12.67
N SER A 259 4.91 21.21 -13.84
CA SER A 259 5.19 20.39 -15.02
C SER A 259 6.13 19.22 -14.74
N GLY A 260 5.87 18.10 -15.41
CA GLY A 260 6.74 16.92 -15.39
C GLY A 260 8.11 17.19 -16.01
N ARG A 261 9.08 16.32 -15.72
CA ARG A 261 10.32 16.26 -16.51
C ARG A 261 10.01 15.62 -17.88
N PRO A 262 10.79 15.92 -18.93
CA PRO A 262 10.66 15.22 -20.21
C PRO A 262 10.74 13.71 -20.04
N LEU A 263 10.01 12.98 -20.89
CA LEU A 263 10.03 11.53 -20.90
C LEU A 263 11.41 11.01 -21.34
N PRO A 264 11.92 9.92 -20.72
CA PRO A 264 13.12 9.23 -21.19
C PRO A 264 12.92 8.74 -22.63
N ARG A 265 14.00 8.76 -23.42
CA ARG A 265 13.98 8.15 -24.76
C ARG A 265 13.95 6.62 -24.65
N PRO A 266 13.48 5.89 -25.68
CA PRO A 266 13.42 4.42 -25.64
C PRO A 266 14.76 3.74 -25.34
N ASP A 267 15.88 4.29 -25.81
CA ASP A 267 17.25 3.79 -25.55
C ASP A 267 17.72 4.03 -24.09
N GLU A 268 17.05 4.91 -23.34
CA GLU A 268 17.34 5.18 -21.93
C GLU A 268 16.56 4.25 -20.98
N VAL A 269 15.68 3.39 -21.50
CA VAL A 269 14.87 2.48 -20.67
C VAL A 269 15.72 1.25 -20.31
N PRO A 270 15.96 0.98 -19.00
CA PRO A 270 16.65 -0.24 -18.60
C PRO A 270 15.95 -1.48 -19.15
N HIS A 271 16.73 -2.44 -19.63
CA HIS A 271 16.23 -3.66 -20.30
C HIS A 271 15.12 -4.37 -19.49
N ASP A 272 15.31 -4.52 -18.18
CA ASP A 272 14.34 -5.19 -17.29
C ASP A 272 13.01 -4.44 -17.14
N LEU A 273 12.98 -3.15 -17.47
CA LEU A 273 11.77 -2.33 -17.47
C LEU A 273 11.08 -2.27 -18.84
N LEU A 274 11.69 -2.78 -19.92
CA LEU A 274 11.08 -2.76 -21.25
C LEU A 274 9.70 -3.46 -21.27
N PRO A 275 9.53 -4.69 -20.73
CA PRO A 275 8.24 -5.38 -20.83
C PRO A 275 7.09 -4.64 -20.14
N ILE A 276 7.37 -4.02 -18.99
CA ILE A 276 6.35 -3.25 -18.26
C ILE A 276 6.12 -1.87 -18.90
N SER A 277 7.14 -1.29 -19.53
CA SER A 277 7.01 -0.05 -20.30
C SER A 277 6.14 -0.25 -21.55
N GLU A 278 6.28 -1.38 -22.24
CA GLU A 278 5.40 -1.80 -23.34
C GLU A 278 3.96 -1.98 -22.85
N ALA A 279 3.77 -2.74 -21.76
CA ALA A 279 2.44 -3.01 -21.19
C ALA A 279 1.69 -1.73 -20.77
N TRP A 280 2.43 -0.67 -20.40
CA TRP A 280 1.88 0.63 -20.02
C TRP A 280 1.86 1.64 -21.17
N GLY A 281 2.23 1.24 -22.39
CA GLY A 281 2.16 2.08 -23.59
C GLY A 281 3.23 3.17 -23.67
N TYR A 282 4.34 3.06 -22.93
CA TYR A 282 5.45 4.03 -22.99
C TYR A 282 6.50 3.69 -24.04
N VAL A 283 6.54 2.43 -24.50
CA VAL A 283 7.42 1.97 -25.58
C VAL A 283 6.57 1.22 -26.60
N ASN A 284 6.65 1.64 -27.86
CA ASN A 284 6.10 0.90 -28.98
C ASN A 284 7.17 -0.04 -29.53
N ARG A 285 6.80 -1.27 -29.89
CA ARG A 285 7.65 -2.16 -30.69
C ARG A 285 7.77 -1.68 -32.12
#